data_AF-A0A4Y7KSD5-F1
#
_entry.id   AF-A0A4Y7KSD5-F1
#
_cell.length_a   1.000
_cell.length_b   1.000
_cell.length_c   1.000
_cell.angle_alpha   90.00
_cell.angle_beta   90.00
_cell.angle_gamma   90.00
#
_symmetry.space_group_name_H-M   'P 1'
#
loop_
_entity.id
_entity.type
_entity.pdbx_description
1 polymer ?
#
loop_
_entity_poly.entity_id
_entity_poly.type
_entity_poly.pdbx_seq_one_letter_code
_entity_poly.pdbx_strand_id
1 'polypeptide(L)' 'MIEAVVVMNTQGKPRLTKFYDYVPMEKQQEILRSIYGVSCPSLIITVVTVRREESEGGRDRYWICVTL' A
#
# COMPACT_ATOMS: atom_id res chain seq x y z
N MET A 1 13.06 3.50 0.53
CA MET A 1 13.06 2.59 -0.65
C MET A 1 11.62 2.17 -0.96
N ILE A 2 11.30 1.51 -2.10
CA ILE A 2 9.93 0.98 -2.32
C ILE A 2 9.81 -0.32 -1.51
N GLU A 3 8.88 -0.36 -0.57
CA GLU A 3 8.75 -1.51 0.34
C GLU A 3 7.62 -2.46 -0.05
N ALA A 4 6.58 -1.95 -0.73
CA ALA A 4 5.48 -2.77 -1.19
C ALA A 4 4.89 -2.28 -2.52
N VAL A 5 4.41 -3.25 -3.30
CA VAL A 5 3.58 -3.03 -4.48
C VAL A 5 2.30 -3.82 -4.30
N VAL A 6 1.17 -3.12 -4.40
CA VAL A 6 -0.17 -3.68 -4.31
C VAL A 6 -0.92 -3.34 -5.59
N VAL A 7 -1.47 -4.35 -6.25
CA VAL A 7 -2.32 -4.19 -7.43
C VAL A 7 -3.75 -4.53 -7.04
N MET A 8 -4.64 -3.55 -7.15
CA MET A 8 -6.04 -3.70 -6.77
C MET A 8 -6.95 -3.64 -7.99
N ASN A 9 -8.04 -4.41 -7.94
CA ASN A 9 -9.16 -4.33 -8.88
C ASN A 9 -10.28 -3.44 -8.30
N THR A 10 -11.21 -3.00 -9.15
CA THR A 10 -12.43 -2.22 -8.81
C THR A 10 -13.28 -2.83 -7.70
N GLN A 11 -13.21 -4.15 -7.52
CA GLN A 11 -13.98 -4.88 -6.51
C GLN A 11 -13.34 -4.87 -5.11
N GLY A 12 -12.29 -4.06 -4.89
CA GLY A 12 -11.63 -3.98 -3.59
C GLY A 12 -10.92 -5.28 -3.19
N LYS A 13 -10.58 -6.14 -4.17
CA LYS A 13 -9.76 -7.34 -3.95
C LYS A 13 -8.36 -7.08 -4.52
N PRO A 14 -7.29 -7.27 -3.73
CA PRO A 14 -5.93 -7.14 -4.22
C PRO A 14 -5.61 -8.38 -5.03
N ARG A 15 -5.25 -8.21 -6.30
CA ARG A 15 -4.81 -9.31 -7.17
C ARG A 15 -3.35 -9.68 -6.93
N LEU A 16 -2.54 -8.70 -6.52
CA LEU A 16 -1.15 -8.89 -6.22
C LEU A 16 -0.77 -8.03 -5.02
N THR A 17 -0.17 -8.66 -4.02
CA THR A 17 0.42 -7.97 -2.87
C THR A 17 1.84 -8.50 -2.74
N LYS A 18 2.83 -7.65 -3.02
CA LYS A 18 4.24 -7.98 -2.90
C LYS A 18 4.90 -6.98 -1.98
N PHE A 19 5.33 -7.46 -0.82
CA PHE A 19 6.20 -6.73 0.09
C PHE A 19 7.63 -7.20 -0.19
N TYR A 20 8.53 -6.26 -0.44
CA TYR A 20 9.96 -6.52 -0.61
C TYR A 20 10.66 -6.63 0.74
N ASP A 21 10.17 -5.89 1.73
CA ASP A 21 10.65 -5.91 3.10
C ASP A 21 9.75 -6.76 4.01
N TYR A 22 10.35 -7.31 5.07
CA TYR A 22 9.60 -8.05 6.08
C TYR A 22 8.77 -7.08 6.94
N VAL A 23 7.47 -7.03 6.65
CA VAL A 23 6.48 -6.25 7.41
C VAL A 23 5.59 -7.23 8.19
N PRO A 24 5.40 -7.07 9.51
CA PRO A 24 4.51 -7.92 10.29
C PRO A 24 3.06 -7.79 9.82
N MET A 25 2.27 -8.87 9.97
CA MET A 25 0.90 -8.94 9.43
C MET A 25 -0.03 -7.81 9.90
N GLU A 26 0.12 -7.33 11.14
CA GLU A 26 -0.68 -6.21 11.66
C GLU A 26 -0.45 -4.94 10.86
N LYS A 27 0.82 -4.60 10.59
CA LYS A 27 1.19 -3.46 9.74
C LYS A 27 0.77 -3.66 8.30
N GLN A 28 0.87 -4.87 7.77
CA GLN A 28 0.38 -5.17 6.42
C GLN A 28 -1.12 -4.88 6.30
N GLN A 29 -1.92 -5.29 7.29
CA GLN A 29 -3.37 -5.02 7.31
C GLN A 29 -3.67 -3.52 7.45
N GLU A 30 -2.91 -2.79 8.28
CA GLU A 30 -3.05 -1.34 8.43
C GLU A 30 -2.79 -0.61 7.11
N ILE A 31 -1.71 -0.96 6.41
CA ILE A 31 -1.36 -0.41 5.10
C ILE A 31 -2.46 -0.74 4.08
N LEU A 32 -2.92 -1.99 4.02
CA LEU A 32 -4.02 -2.36 3.12
C LEU A 32 -5.30 -1.55 3.40
N ARG A 33 -5.70 -1.38 4.67
CA ARG A 33 -6.87 -0.58 5.05
C ARG A 33 -6.73 0.87 4.62
N SER A 34 -5.54 1.45 4.79
CA SER A 34 -5.25 2.81 4.35
C SER A 34 -5.40 2.93 2.84
N ILE A 35 -4.85 1.97 2.08
CA ILE A 35 -4.94 1.90 0.62
C ILE A 35 -6.40 1.77 0.12
N TYR A 36 -7.24 0.96 0.78
CA TYR A 36 -8.66 0.86 0.43
C TYR A 36 -9.42 2.17 0.62
N GLY A 37 -9.01 3.00 1.58
CA GLY A 37 -9.62 4.31 1.83
C GLY A 37 -9.35 5.34 0.73
N VAL A 38 -8.23 5.23 0.01
CA VAL A 38 -7.84 6.17 -1.06
C VAL A 38 -8.23 5.71 -2.47
N SER A 39 -8.56 4.44 -2.69
CA SER A 39 -8.91 3.96 -4.04
C SER A 39 -10.30 4.43 -4.47
N CYS A 40 -10.36 5.29 -5.49
CA CYS A 40 -11.59 5.72 -6.15
C CYS A 40 -12.20 4.60 -7.02
N PRO A 41 -13.55 4.51 -7.13
CA PRO A 41 -14.24 3.44 -7.86
C PRO A 41 -14.14 3.53 -9.40
N SER A 42 -13.51 4.57 -9.95
CA SER A 42 -13.45 4.84 -11.38
C SER A 42 -12.28 4.18 -12.13
N LEU A 43 -11.40 3.44 -11.44
CA LEU A 43 -10.20 2.84 -12.04
C LEU A 43 -10.26 1.33 -12.13
N ILE A 44 -10.00 0.81 -13.34
CA ILE A 44 -10.09 -0.62 -13.68
C ILE A 44 -8.97 -1.43 -12.99
N ILE A 45 -7.77 -0.88 -12.90
CA ILE A 45 -6.61 -1.48 -12.20
C ILE A 45 -5.83 -0.33 -11.54
N THR A 46 -5.65 -0.39 -10.23
CA THR A 46 -4.88 0.62 -9.48
C THR A 46 -3.59 -0.01 -8.99
N VAL A 47 -2.44 0.53 -9.42
CA VAL A 47 -1.14 0.14 -8.89
C VAL A 47 -0.79 1.09 -7.75
N VAL A 48 -0.59 0.52 -6.57
CA VAL A 48 -0.26 1.26 -5.36
C VAL A 48 1.14 0.88 -4.93
N THR A 49 2.02 1.87 -4.87
CA THR A 49 3.38 1.69 -4.36
C THR A 49 3.47 2.31 -2.98
N VAL A 50 4.03 1.55 -2.04
CA VAL A 50 4.22 1.99 -0.67
C VAL A 50 5.70 2.34 -0.50
N ARG A 51 5.96 3.58 -0.08
CA ARG A 51 7.28 4.01 0.37
C ARG A 51 7.26 4.26 1.86
N ARG A 52 8.18 3.62 2.57
CA ARG A 52 8.46 3.94 3.97
C ARG A 52 9.31 5.19 4.05
N GLU A 53 8.89 6.11 4.90
CA GLU A 53 9.67 7.28 5.31
C GLU A 53 10.41 6.91 6.59
N GLU A 54 11.74 6.86 6.51
CA GLU A 54 12.60 6.61 7.65
C GLU A 54 12.52 7.82 8.59
N SER A 55 11.81 7.66 9.70
CA SER A 55 11.62 8.71 10.70
C SER A 55 12.58 8.49 11.86
N GLU A 56 13.37 9.51 12.20
CA GLU A 56 14.35 9.52 13.31
C GLU A 56 13.71 9.41 14.72
N GLY A 57 12.39 9.22 14.83
CA GLY A 57 11.61 9.29 16.07
C GLY A 57 10.69 8.10 16.34
N GLY A 58 11.01 6.90 15.85
CA GLY A 58 10.31 5.65 16.21
C GLY A 58 8.87 5.51 15.71
N ARG A 59 8.37 6.43 14.88
CA ARG A 59 7.03 6.36 14.28
C ARG A 59 7.17 6.16 12.78
N ASP A 60 6.95 4.94 12.30
CA ASP A 60 7.00 4.62 10.88
C ASP A 60 5.90 5.39 10.12
N ARG A 61 6.30 6.22 9.15
CA ARG A 61 5.38 6.86 8.21
C ARG A 61 5.46 6.16 6.85
N TYR A 62 4.30 5.97 6.23
CA TYR A 62 4.21 5.36 4.91
C TYR A 62 3.54 6.35 3.95
N TRP A 63 4.19 6.59 2.82
CA TRP A 63 3.61 7.30 1.69
C TRP A 63 2.98 6.29 0.73
N ILE A 64 1.70 6.51 0.44
CA ILE A 64 0.92 5.72 -0.50
C ILE A 64 0.91 6.49 -1.82
N CYS A 65 1.61 5.97 -2.82
CA CYS A 65 1.62 6.57 -4.15
C CYS A 65 0.73 5.73 -5.06
N VAL A 66 -0.32 6.35 -5.58
CA VAL A 66 -1.27 5.74 -6.52
C VAL A 66 -0.81 6.07 -7.94
N THR A 67 -0.54 5.05 -8.74
CA THR A 67 -0.19 5.20 -10.15
C THR A 67 -1.30 4.58 -11.01
N LEU A 68 -1.75 5.37 -11.98
CA LEU A 68 -2.77 5.05 -12.99
C LEU A 68 -2.19 4.19 -14.11
#